data_AF-A0A7Z2W1J9-F1
#
_entry.id   AF-A0A7Z2W1J9-F1
#
_cell.length_a   1.000
_cell.length_b   1.000
_cell.length_c   1.000
_cell.angle_alpha   90.00
_cell.angle_beta   90.00
_cell.angle_gamma   90.00
#
_symmetry.space_group_name_H-M   'P 1'
#
loop_
_entity.id
_entity.type
_entity.pdbx_description
1 polymer ?
#
loop_
_entity_poly.entity_id
_entity_poly.type
_entity_poly.pdbx_seq_one_letter_code
_entity_poly.pdbx_strand_id
1 'polypeptide(L)'
;MFPITYYEQHAARLAEQYESLAFEEVHANLVDLLPAPGATVLDVGAGSGRDAAWFAAQGYDVVAVEPSDAMLAQARSRHPSSRIRWLSDDLPDLANVRRLGLRFDFILLSAVWMHVPPAARQRALRKLATLLAPQGRIAISLRLGTPDDERAMHPVSLPELASLARQFGLRTVHVSDSRDRLGRTEVWWTNVVLGLPDDGLGALPLLRHLILVDEKSSTYKIALLRVLARIADSAAGLARHEAESVVVPLGLVALFWLRMFKPLIEHSLPQMPAGRPAFVTDNFTSLFAVTAVELRIGSVFRDRTAKHLHQSLSEIAQVIRNMPANYLRWPASDKPIFEVTRRRQIPTPSPLQIDDIFLWSLGDFRIPLDIWQALTHYNVWIEPVLVAEWVRLIDAYCNDGRPDIRTLAHVLLAWVDPARDTGFARAAVERLRAAGKPVYCVWTGARLRDEYDVDHCFPFAAWPCGDAWNLMPAARQVNNQKSNRLVTQAALERAGDAIGAWWQDAFLSQGDGQRRQFFLEASQTLPLLVADPGTEDVIDAMKVHRIRLEKDQGLRAWEPGGVVKRSRAVVDSPV
;
A
#
# COMPACT_ATOMS: atom_id res chain seq x y z
N MET A 1 8.23 -22.77 32.26
CA MET A 1 7.22 -22.56 33.31
C MET A 1 7.73 -21.40 34.15
N PHE A 2 7.06 -20.26 34.06
CA PHE A 2 7.41 -19.05 34.82
C PHE A 2 7.13 -19.34 36.31
N PRO A 3 7.96 -18.91 37.26
CA PRO A 3 7.70 -19.24 38.67
C PRO A 3 6.59 -18.32 39.21
N ILE A 4 5.35 -18.74 38.95
CA ILE A 4 4.09 -18.17 39.46
C ILE A 4 3.94 -18.44 40.97
N THR A 5 4.80 -19.30 41.54
CA THR A 5 4.75 -19.79 42.92
C THR A 5 4.66 -18.69 43.98
N TYR A 6 5.38 -17.58 43.84
CA TYR A 6 5.30 -16.46 44.79
C TYR A 6 3.89 -15.85 44.83
N TYR A 7 3.30 -15.62 43.65
CA TYR A 7 1.97 -15.05 43.52
C TYR A 7 0.90 -16.01 44.04
N GLU A 8 1.07 -17.31 43.78
CA GLU A 8 0.19 -18.35 44.29
C GLU A 8 0.17 -18.39 45.84
N GLN A 9 1.35 -18.31 46.47
CA GLN A 9 1.50 -18.40 47.93
C GLN A 9 1.09 -17.13 48.67
N HIS A 10 1.16 -15.96 48.02
CA HIS A 10 0.94 -14.66 48.66
C HIS A 10 -0.29 -13.92 48.14
N ALA A 11 -1.20 -14.62 47.44
CA ALA A 11 -2.28 -14.00 46.67
C ALA A 11 -3.15 -13.02 47.47
N ALA A 12 -3.60 -13.39 48.67
CA ALA A 12 -4.47 -12.54 49.48
C ALA A 12 -3.79 -11.20 49.86
N ARG A 13 -2.54 -11.25 50.33
CA ARG A 13 -1.76 -10.07 50.71
C ARG A 13 -1.46 -9.18 49.51
N LEU A 14 -1.08 -9.79 48.39
CA LEU A 14 -0.79 -9.04 47.15
C LEU A 14 -2.06 -8.39 46.60
N ALA A 15 -3.20 -9.08 46.64
CA ALA A 15 -4.47 -8.52 46.22
C ALA A 15 -4.86 -7.30 47.06
N GLU A 16 -4.76 -7.36 48.39
CA GLU A 16 -5.00 -6.18 49.24
C GLU A 16 -4.05 -5.01 48.92
N GLN A 17 -2.77 -5.29 48.69
CA GLN A 17 -1.79 -4.26 48.34
C GLN A 17 -2.07 -3.63 46.96
N TYR A 18 -2.54 -4.40 45.98
CA TYR A 18 -2.82 -3.88 44.64
C TYR A 18 -4.12 -3.08 44.59
N GLU A 19 -5.13 -3.47 45.37
CA GLU A 19 -6.40 -2.76 45.52
C GLU A 19 -6.27 -1.46 46.34
N SER A 20 -5.16 -1.26 47.07
CA SER A 20 -4.94 -0.01 47.83
C SER A 20 -4.57 1.20 46.94
N LEU A 21 -4.43 1.00 45.63
CA LEU A 21 -4.14 2.04 44.64
C LEU A 21 -5.28 2.05 43.62
N ALA A 22 -5.76 3.23 43.22
CA ALA A 22 -6.74 3.35 42.15
C ALA A 22 -6.10 3.25 40.76
N PHE A 23 -6.88 2.84 39.76
CA PHE A 23 -6.41 2.77 38.36
C PHE A 23 -5.84 4.11 37.91
N GLU A 24 -6.54 5.20 38.19
CA GLU A 24 -6.17 6.56 37.80
C GLU A 24 -4.86 7.01 38.44
N GLU A 25 -4.52 6.52 39.63
CA GLU A 25 -3.25 6.86 40.30
C GLU A 25 -2.06 6.15 39.64
N VAL A 26 -2.28 4.91 39.19
CA VAL A 26 -1.27 4.07 38.54
C VAL A 26 -1.12 4.43 37.06
N HIS A 27 -2.21 4.78 36.40
CA HIS A 27 -2.32 4.89 34.93
C HIS A 27 -2.76 6.28 34.45
N ALA A 28 -2.59 7.34 35.25
CA ALA A 28 -2.94 8.73 34.88
C ALA A 28 -2.43 9.13 33.47
N ASN A 29 -1.23 8.70 33.13
CA ASN A 29 -0.55 8.96 31.85
C ASN A 29 -1.08 8.14 30.66
N LEU A 30 -1.97 7.19 30.90
CA LEU A 30 -2.58 6.36 29.85
C LEU A 30 -4.00 6.79 29.50
N VAL A 31 -4.67 7.59 30.34
CA VAL A 31 -6.10 7.94 30.21
C VAL A 31 -6.42 8.56 28.84
N ASP A 32 -5.62 9.54 28.39
CA ASP A 32 -5.79 10.20 27.10
C ASP A 32 -5.48 9.30 25.88
N LEU A 33 -4.92 8.11 26.14
CA LEU A 33 -4.53 7.14 25.13
C LEU A 33 -5.48 5.93 25.07
N LEU A 34 -6.54 5.91 25.89
CA LEU A 34 -7.54 4.86 25.86
C LEU A 34 -8.48 5.03 24.65
N PRO A 35 -8.99 3.92 24.06
CA PRO A 35 -10.04 3.98 23.04
C PRO A 35 -11.36 4.49 23.65
N ALA A 36 -12.37 4.79 22.81
CA ALA A 36 -13.68 5.16 23.31
C ALA A 36 -14.36 3.98 24.06
N PRO A 37 -15.23 4.26 25.06
CA PRO A 37 -16.02 3.24 25.74
C PRO A 37 -16.79 2.32 24.78
N GLY A 38 -16.89 1.04 25.12
CA GLY A 38 -17.45 -0.03 24.26
C GLY A 38 -16.39 -0.79 23.44
N ALA A 39 -15.12 -0.40 23.52
CA ALA A 39 -14.00 -1.11 22.92
C ALA A 39 -13.64 -2.40 23.70
N THR A 40 -12.92 -3.32 23.04
CA THR A 40 -12.49 -4.59 23.65
C THR A 40 -11.07 -4.49 24.21
N VAL A 41 -10.91 -4.80 25.49
CA VAL A 41 -9.64 -4.68 26.23
C VAL A 41 -9.12 -6.06 26.64
N LEU A 42 -7.81 -6.28 26.49
CA LEU A 42 -7.10 -7.42 27.07
C LEU A 42 -6.22 -6.95 28.23
N ASP A 43 -6.51 -7.42 29.44
CA ASP A 43 -5.68 -7.21 30.62
C ASP A 43 -4.82 -8.47 30.86
N VAL A 44 -3.50 -8.38 30.63
CA VAL A 44 -2.57 -9.50 30.72
C VAL A 44 -1.83 -9.44 32.05
N GLY A 45 -1.96 -10.48 32.87
CA GLY A 45 -1.50 -10.52 34.26
C GLY A 45 -2.36 -9.66 35.17
N ALA A 46 -3.68 -9.89 35.12
CA ALA A 46 -4.71 -9.06 35.74
C ALA A 46 -4.62 -9.02 37.28
N GLY A 47 -3.87 -9.93 37.92
CA GLY A 47 -3.60 -9.89 39.35
C GLY A 47 -4.88 -9.91 40.19
N SER A 48 -5.11 -8.85 40.97
CA SER A 48 -6.31 -8.71 41.83
C SER A 48 -7.57 -8.36 41.05
N GLY A 49 -7.44 -8.03 39.76
CA GLY A 49 -8.54 -7.62 38.90
C GLY A 49 -8.89 -6.14 38.95
N ARG A 50 -8.12 -5.32 39.67
CA ARG A 50 -8.35 -3.86 39.80
C ARG A 50 -8.54 -3.18 38.44
N ASP A 51 -7.59 -3.38 37.53
CA ASP A 51 -7.57 -2.68 36.24
C ASP A 51 -8.70 -3.17 35.33
N ALA A 52 -8.92 -4.49 35.26
CA ALA A 52 -10.07 -5.10 34.59
C ALA A 52 -11.43 -4.59 35.11
N ALA A 53 -11.58 -4.42 36.43
CA ALA A 53 -12.79 -3.91 37.05
C ALA A 53 -13.04 -2.45 36.69
N TRP A 54 -11.99 -1.63 36.68
CA TRP A 54 -12.09 -0.24 36.24
C TRP A 54 -12.54 -0.15 34.79
N PHE A 55 -11.91 -0.88 33.86
CA PHE A 55 -12.33 -0.91 32.46
C PHE A 55 -13.79 -1.38 32.32
N ALA A 56 -14.20 -2.43 33.01
CA ALA A 56 -15.59 -2.88 32.97
C ALA A 56 -16.58 -1.81 33.45
N ALA A 57 -16.24 -1.06 34.51
CA ALA A 57 -17.05 0.04 35.02
C ALA A 57 -17.12 1.24 34.06
N GLN A 58 -16.06 1.49 33.29
CA GLN A 58 -16.04 2.51 32.23
C GLN A 58 -16.75 2.07 30.93
N GLY A 59 -17.29 0.85 30.90
CA GLY A 59 -18.10 0.38 29.79
C GLY A 59 -17.34 -0.40 28.70
N TYR A 60 -16.12 -0.86 28.97
CA TYR A 60 -15.37 -1.75 28.06
C TYR A 60 -15.79 -3.22 28.23
N ASP A 61 -15.56 -4.02 27.19
CA ASP A 61 -15.61 -5.47 27.27
C ASP A 61 -14.19 -6.01 27.53
N VAL A 62 -14.00 -6.71 28.65
CA VAL A 62 -12.66 -7.03 29.15
C VAL A 62 -12.42 -8.53 29.10
N VAL A 63 -11.32 -8.95 28.47
CA VAL A 63 -10.72 -10.27 28.67
C VAL A 63 -9.56 -10.09 29.63
N ALA A 64 -9.63 -10.72 30.80
CA ALA A 64 -8.62 -10.60 31.84
C ALA A 64 -7.92 -11.95 32.05
N VAL A 65 -6.60 -11.95 31.95
CA VAL A 65 -5.76 -13.15 31.98
C VAL A 65 -4.87 -13.12 33.21
N GLU A 66 -4.91 -14.18 34.01
CA GLU A 66 -4.04 -14.34 35.18
C GLU A 66 -3.62 -15.82 35.32
N PRO A 67 -2.31 -16.14 35.31
CA PRO A 67 -1.84 -17.51 35.40
C PRO A 67 -1.83 -18.11 36.82
N SER A 68 -1.85 -17.30 37.88
CA SER A 68 -2.00 -17.81 39.26
C SER A 68 -3.46 -18.10 39.56
N ASP A 69 -3.76 -19.36 39.89
CA ASP A 69 -5.12 -19.77 40.23
C ASP A 69 -5.60 -19.07 41.51
N ALA A 70 -4.72 -18.90 42.50
CA ALA A 70 -5.03 -18.17 43.73
C ALA A 70 -5.31 -16.67 43.48
N MET A 71 -4.53 -15.99 42.64
CA MET A 71 -4.80 -14.59 42.28
C MET A 71 -6.08 -14.45 41.47
N LEU A 72 -6.29 -15.34 40.49
CA LEU A 72 -7.51 -15.37 39.68
C LEU A 72 -8.75 -15.60 40.54
N ALA A 73 -8.67 -16.42 41.59
CA ALA A 73 -9.73 -16.60 42.56
C ALA A 73 -10.02 -15.32 43.36
N GLN A 74 -8.98 -14.60 43.81
CA GLN A 74 -9.14 -13.29 44.46
C GLN A 74 -9.85 -12.30 43.53
N ALA A 75 -9.41 -12.19 42.27
CA ALA A 75 -9.96 -11.27 41.29
C ALA A 75 -11.45 -11.54 41.00
N ARG A 76 -11.80 -12.80 40.75
CA ARG A 76 -13.20 -13.21 40.51
C ARG A 76 -14.10 -12.93 41.70
N SER A 77 -13.61 -13.16 42.92
CA SER A 77 -14.38 -12.93 44.15
C SER A 77 -14.61 -11.45 44.42
N ARG A 78 -13.65 -10.58 44.09
CA ARG A 78 -13.73 -9.14 44.33
C ARG A 78 -14.55 -8.42 43.27
N HIS A 79 -14.46 -8.88 42.02
CA HIS A 79 -14.99 -8.15 40.85
C HIS A 79 -15.95 -9.02 40.01
N PRO A 80 -17.20 -9.26 40.46
CA PRO A 80 -18.16 -10.15 39.80
C PRO A 80 -18.90 -9.50 38.61
N SER A 81 -18.20 -8.76 37.76
CA SER A 81 -18.78 -8.09 36.59
C SER A 81 -19.02 -9.03 35.42
N SER A 82 -20.18 -8.95 34.77
CA SER A 82 -20.51 -9.72 33.56
C SER A 82 -19.75 -9.28 32.32
N ARG A 83 -19.12 -8.09 32.34
CA ARG A 83 -18.29 -7.56 31.26
C ARG A 83 -16.84 -8.06 31.32
N ILE A 84 -16.48 -8.82 32.35
CA ILE A 84 -15.13 -9.37 32.50
C ILE A 84 -15.15 -10.87 32.22
N ARG A 85 -14.34 -11.28 31.24
CA ARG A 85 -14.06 -12.68 30.92
C ARG A 85 -12.70 -13.09 31.49
N TRP A 86 -12.75 -13.79 32.61
CA TRP A 86 -11.56 -14.28 33.33
C TRP A 86 -10.99 -15.58 32.72
N LEU A 87 -9.71 -15.60 32.37
CA LEU A 87 -9.00 -16.75 31.81
C LEU A 87 -7.71 -17.07 32.58
N SER A 88 -7.47 -18.36 32.82
CA SER A 88 -6.14 -18.85 33.18
C SER A 88 -5.35 -19.09 31.88
N ASP A 89 -4.35 -18.25 31.64
CA ASP A 89 -3.49 -18.24 30.45
C ASP A 89 -2.23 -17.44 30.78
N ASP A 90 -1.18 -17.56 29.97
CA ASP A 90 0.12 -16.96 30.27
C ASP A 90 0.88 -16.45 29.04
N LEU A 91 1.76 -15.47 29.25
CA LEU A 91 2.79 -15.16 28.28
C LEU A 91 3.84 -16.29 28.28
N PRO A 92 4.48 -16.58 27.14
CA PRO A 92 4.47 -15.80 25.91
C PRO A 92 3.37 -16.22 24.93
N ASP A 93 2.53 -17.22 25.27
CA ASP A 93 1.72 -17.94 24.28
C ASP A 93 0.29 -17.47 24.16
N LEU A 94 -0.34 -17.09 25.27
CA LEU A 94 -1.73 -16.64 25.36
C LEU A 94 -2.64 -17.58 24.55
N ALA A 95 -2.52 -18.88 24.82
CA ALA A 95 -3.08 -19.94 23.98
C ALA A 95 -4.61 -19.92 24.01
N ASN A 96 -5.20 -19.66 25.17
CA ASN A 96 -6.65 -19.60 25.36
C ASN A 96 -7.23 -18.30 24.78
N VAL A 97 -6.56 -17.16 25.01
CA VAL A 97 -6.95 -15.88 24.40
C VAL A 97 -6.98 -15.97 22.88
N ARG A 98 -5.92 -16.53 22.27
CA ARG A 98 -5.82 -16.68 20.81
C ARG A 98 -6.90 -17.58 20.23
N ARG A 99 -7.39 -18.57 20.99
CA ARG A 99 -8.50 -19.45 20.58
C ARG A 99 -9.85 -18.74 20.51
N LEU A 100 -10.00 -17.59 21.16
CA LEU A 100 -11.23 -16.80 21.08
C LEU A 100 -11.43 -16.16 19.70
N GLY A 101 -10.36 -16.05 18.88
CA GLY A 101 -10.43 -15.40 17.57
C GLY A 101 -10.61 -13.87 17.63
N LEU A 102 -10.56 -13.28 18.81
CA LEU A 102 -10.75 -11.84 19.04
C LEU A 102 -9.51 -11.02 18.64
N ARG A 103 -9.75 -9.72 18.50
CA ARG A 103 -8.73 -8.67 18.44
C ARG A 103 -9.08 -7.61 19.48
N PHE A 104 -8.07 -6.91 19.98
CA PHE A 104 -8.21 -5.99 21.09
C PHE A 104 -7.80 -4.58 20.68
N ASP A 105 -8.63 -3.61 21.03
CA ASP A 105 -8.39 -2.19 20.81
C ASP A 105 -7.35 -1.65 21.82
N PHE A 106 -7.27 -2.28 23.00
CA PHE A 106 -6.25 -1.98 23.99
C PHE A 106 -5.76 -3.27 24.67
N ILE A 107 -4.44 -3.40 24.82
CA ILE A 107 -3.82 -4.48 25.58
C ILE A 107 -2.97 -3.88 26.69
N LEU A 108 -3.26 -4.20 27.94
CA LEU A 108 -2.53 -3.72 29.11
C LEU A 108 -1.61 -4.81 29.67
N LEU A 109 -0.36 -4.44 29.94
CA LEU A 109 0.63 -5.21 30.70
C LEU A 109 1.12 -4.34 31.87
N SER A 110 0.33 -4.31 32.94
CA SER A 110 0.61 -3.56 34.17
C SER A 110 1.45 -4.39 35.13
N ALA A 111 2.71 -4.00 35.35
CA ALA A 111 3.68 -4.71 36.16
C ALA A 111 3.92 -6.19 35.77
N VAL A 112 3.92 -6.51 34.47
CA VAL A 112 4.08 -7.89 33.96
C VAL A 112 5.38 -8.15 33.22
N TRP A 113 5.88 -7.20 32.44
CA TRP A 113 6.96 -7.46 31.47
C TRP A 113 8.28 -7.96 32.09
N MET A 114 8.57 -7.54 33.32
CA MET A 114 9.73 -8.00 34.09
C MET A 114 9.68 -9.49 34.42
N HIS A 115 8.51 -10.12 34.43
CA HIS A 115 8.37 -11.57 34.66
C HIS A 115 8.62 -12.38 33.38
N VAL A 116 8.78 -11.74 32.21
CA VAL A 116 9.07 -12.44 30.96
C VAL A 116 10.58 -12.63 30.78
N PRO A 117 11.12 -13.88 30.76
CA PRO A 117 12.53 -14.14 30.51
C PRO A 117 12.97 -13.53 29.19
N PRO A 118 14.19 -12.97 29.09
CA PRO A 118 14.69 -12.33 27.89
C PRO A 118 14.51 -13.18 26.61
N ALA A 119 14.76 -14.49 26.69
CA ALA A 119 14.61 -15.41 25.57
C ALA A 119 13.14 -15.60 25.08
N ALA A 120 12.15 -15.29 25.91
CA ALA A 120 10.73 -15.43 25.59
C ALA A 120 10.08 -14.11 25.14
N ARG A 121 10.70 -12.95 25.41
CA ARG A 121 10.16 -11.61 25.12
C ARG A 121 9.82 -11.40 23.65
N GLN A 122 10.67 -11.86 22.74
CA GLN A 122 10.41 -11.78 21.30
C GLN A 122 9.14 -12.55 20.91
N ARG A 123 8.94 -13.77 21.45
CA ARG A 123 7.73 -14.57 21.20
C ARG A 123 6.49 -13.91 21.80
N ALA A 124 6.58 -13.43 23.03
CA ALA A 124 5.50 -12.72 23.73
C ALA A 124 5.02 -11.52 22.92
N LEU A 125 5.94 -10.65 22.51
CA LEU A 125 5.60 -9.44 21.78
C LEU A 125 4.99 -9.74 20.41
N ARG A 126 5.49 -10.76 19.70
CA ARG A 126 4.86 -11.24 18.46
C ARG A 126 3.41 -11.67 18.69
N LYS A 127 3.11 -12.42 19.76
CA LYS A 127 1.73 -12.86 20.05
C LYS A 127 0.83 -11.67 20.38
N LEU A 128 1.30 -10.75 21.20
CA LEU A 128 0.58 -9.52 21.52
C LEU A 128 0.28 -8.69 20.26
N ALA A 129 1.26 -8.52 19.37
CA ALA A 129 1.06 -7.83 18.09
C ALA A 129 -0.03 -8.49 17.23
N THR A 130 -0.09 -9.83 17.17
CA THR A 130 -1.13 -10.54 16.41
C THR A 130 -2.54 -10.45 17.02
N LEU A 131 -2.65 -10.10 18.30
CA LEU A 131 -3.91 -9.93 19.01
C LEU A 131 -4.45 -8.49 18.91
N LEU A 132 -3.66 -7.56 18.41
CA LEU A 132 -4.02 -6.15 18.31
C LEU A 132 -5.00 -5.88 17.17
N ALA A 133 -6.03 -5.07 17.43
CA ALA A 133 -6.93 -4.57 16.39
C ALA A 133 -6.23 -3.54 15.49
N PRO A 134 -6.76 -3.25 14.28
CA PRO A 134 -6.32 -2.11 13.50
C PRO A 134 -6.55 -0.82 14.30
N GLN A 135 -5.49 -0.04 14.56
CA GLN A 135 -5.46 1.12 15.48
C GLN A 135 -5.38 0.80 16.99
N GLY A 136 -5.31 -0.48 17.37
CA GLY A 136 -5.17 -0.86 18.75
C GLY A 136 -3.83 -0.43 19.36
N ARG A 137 -3.79 -0.32 20.69
CA ARG A 137 -2.59 0.06 21.45
C ARG A 137 -2.21 -1.02 22.47
N ILE A 138 -0.91 -1.18 22.71
CA ILE A 138 -0.37 -2.04 23.76
C ILE A 138 0.34 -1.14 24.77
N ALA A 139 -0.12 -1.08 26.01
CA ALA A 139 0.54 -0.36 27.09
C ALA A 139 1.35 -1.34 27.96
N ILE A 140 2.65 -1.09 28.10
CA ILE A 140 3.57 -1.92 28.88
C ILE A 140 4.27 -1.03 29.89
N SER A 141 4.24 -1.42 31.16
CA SER A 141 5.01 -0.76 32.23
C SER A 141 6.32 -1.50 32.47
N LEU A 142 7.43 -0.76 32.44
CA LEU A 142 8.77 -1.25 32.70
C LEU A 142 9.18 -0.86 34.12
N ARG A 143 9.35 -1.86 35.00
CA ARG A 143 9.90 -1.65 36.35
C ARG A 143 11.42 -1.55 36.27
N LEU A 144 11.95 -0.37 36.52
CA LEU A 144 13.39 -0.10 36.57
C LEU A 144 13.87 -0.11 38.02
N GLY A 145 15.10 -0.56 38.23
CA GLY A 145 15.67 -0.87 39.54
C GLY A 145 16.12 -2.33 39.65
N THR A 146 16.62 -2.74 40.82
CA THR A 146 17.10 -4.11 41.05
C THR A 146 15.95 -5.11 40.90
N PRO A 147 16.12 -6.18 40.09
CA PRO A 147 15.14 -7.26 39.99
C PRO A 147 14.93 -7.95 41.34
N ASP A 148 13.70 -8.41 41.58
CA ASP A 148 13.34 -9.23 42.75
C ASP A 148 13.43 -10.71 42.37
N ASP A 149 14.41 -11.41 42.91
CA ASP A 149 14.67 -12.83 42.62
C ASP A 149 13.58 -13.74 43.18
N GLU A 150 12.95 -13.41 44.32
CA GLU A 150 11.86 -14.21 44.89
C GLU A 150 10.63 -14.22 43.97
N ARG A 151 10.43 -13.12 43.23
CA ARG A 151 9.38 -12.98 42.22
C ARG A 151 9.85 -13.33 40.80
N ALA A 152 11.09 -13.81 40.68
CA ALA A 152 11.78 -14.11 39.44
C ALA A 152 11.64 -13.01 38.38
N MET A 153 11.90 -11.77 38.79
CA MET A 153 11.94 -10.65 37.88
C MET A 153 13.26 -10.65 37.11
N HIS A 154 13.20 -10.14 35.89
CA HIS A 154 14.35 -9.94 35.02
C HIS A 154 14.54 -8.45 34.72
N PRO A 155 15.79 -7.98 34.50
CA PRO A 155 16.04 -6.62 34.05
C PRO A 155 15.26 -6.30 32.76
N VAL A 156 14.72 -5.10 32.67
CA VAL A 156 13.99 -4.60 31.49
C VAL A 156 14.58 -3.27 31.04
N SER A 157 14.46 -2.97 29.75
CA SER A 157 14.89 -1.67 29.23
C SER A 157 14.02 -1.21 28.07
N LEU A 158 13.84 0.10 27.95
CA LEU A 158 13.14 0.71 26.81
C LEU A 158 13.84 0.40 25.47
N PRO A 159 15.18 0.48 25.32
CA PRO A 159 15.84 0.16 24.05
C PRO A 159 15.61 -1.27 23.58
N GLU A 160 15.63 -2.26 24.49
CA GLU A 160 15.31 -3.65 24.16
C GLU A 160 13.85 -3.79 23.70
N LEU A 161 12.90 -3.26 24.48
CA LEU A 161 11.48 -3.33 24.13
C LEU A 161 11.20 -2.65 22.78
N ALA A 162 11.73 -1.44 22.55
CA ALA A 162 11.59 -0.72 21.29
C ALA A 162 12.25 -1.46 20.11
N SER A 163 13.40 -2.10 20.33
CA SER A 163 14.05 -2.94 19.31
C SER A 163 13.19 -4.14 18.91
N LEU A 164 12.66 -4.87 19.90
CA LEU A 164 11.76 -6.00 19.66
C LEU A 164 10.45 -5.57 19.00
N ALA A 165 9.87 -4.44 19.42
CA ALA A 165 8.64 -3.90 18.85
C ALA A 165 8.77 -3.64 17.35
N ARG A 166 9.87 -3.01 16.91
CA ARG A 166 10.13 -2.74 15.49
C ARG A 166 10.18 -4.00 14.63
N GLN A 167 10.68 -5.12 15.16
CA GLN A 167 10.74 -6.40 14.43
C GLN A 167 9.35 -6.95 14.07
N PHE A 168 8.32 -6.57 14.82
CA PHE A 168 6.94 -7.00 14.59
C PHE A 168 6.06 -5.90 14.02
N GLY A 169 6.68 -4.87 13.43
CA GLY A 169 5.96 -3.73 12.91
C GLY A 169 5.13 -3.09 14.02
N LEU A 170 5.72 -2.79 15.17
CA LEU A 170 5.16 -1.89 16.18
C LEU A 170 6.09 -0.69 16.33
N ARG A 171 5.53 0.50 16.56
CA ARG A 171 6.26 1.72 16.93
C ARG A 171 5.90 2.15 18.34
N THR A 172 6.85 2.84 18.98
CA THR A 172 6.57 3.54 20.23
C THR A 172 5.75 4.80 19.94
N VAL A 173 4.54 4.85 20.48
CA VAL A 173 3.60 5.98 20.34
C VAL A 173 3.79 6.97 21.47
N HIS A 174 3.99 6.49 22.69
CA HIS A 174 4.16 7.33 23.86
C HIS A 174 5.12 6.68 24.86
N VAL A 175 5.90 7.50 25.55
CA VAL A 175 6.75 7.11 26.68
C VAL A 175 6.56 8.13 27.77
N SER A 176 6.36 7.67 29.00
CA SER A 176 6.33 8.53 30.18
C SER A 176 6.87 7.81 31.40
N ASP A 177 7.61 8.55 32.21
CA ASP A 177 8.18 8.05 33.46
C ASP A 177 7.30 8.42 34.65
N SER A 178 7.26 7.55 35.65
CA SER A 178 6.56 7.77 36.90
C SER A 178 7.32 7.18 38.08
N ARG A 179 7.18 7.81 39.26
CA ARG A 179 7.69 7.25 40.52
C ARG A 179 6.85 6.06 40.97
N ASP A 180 7.44 5.17 41.75
CA ASP A 180 6.71 4.07 42.36
C ASP A 180 5.64 4.57 43.35
N ARG A 181 4.41 4.08 43.21
CA ARG A 181 3.28 4.46 44.07
C ARG A 181 3.18 3.66 45.36
N LEU A 182 3.98 2.60 45.50
CA LEU A 182 4.06 1.78 46.72
C LEU A 182 5.19 2.22 47.65
N GLY A 183 5.81 3.38 47.39
CA GLY A 183 6.77 4.03 48.29
C GLY A 183 8.20 3.47 48.23
N ARG A 184 8.53 2.63 47.24
CA ARG A 184 9.89 2.10 47.04
C ARG A 184 10.77 3.16 46.37
N THR A 185 11.85 3.57 47.01
CA THR A 185 12.68 4.71 46.57
C THR A 185 13.67 4.32 45.47
N GLU A 186 13.99 3.04 45.36
CA GLU A 186 14.90 2.44 44.39
C GLU A 186 14.21 1.97 43.11
N VAL A 187 12.88 2.12 43.02
CA VAL A 187 12.07 1.68 41.88
C VAL A 187 11.46 2.87 41.17
N TRP A 188 11.56 2.88 39.85
CA TRP A 188 10.83 3.80 38.99
C TRP A 188 10.24 3.06 37.80
N TRP A 189 9.27 3.70 37.16
CA TRP A 189 8.50 3.08 36.09
C TRP A 189 8.62 3.89 34.82
N THR A 190 8.83 3.20 33.70
CA THR A 190 8.66 3.76 32.37
C THR A 190 7.46 3.08 31.72
N ASN A 191 6.42 3.84 31.44
CA ASN A 191 5.26 3.37 30.70
C ASN A 191 5.50 3.59 29.21
N VAL A 192 5.31 2.54 28.42
CA VAL A 192 5.52 2.53 26.98
C VAL A 192 4.23 2.13 26.31
N VAL A 193 3.70 3.00 25.45
CA VAL A 193 2.57 2.66 24.59
C VAL A 193 3.10 2.36 23.20
N LEU A 194 2.84 1.14 22.75
CA LEU A 194 3.12 0.67 21.41
C LEU A 194 1.84 0.68 20.58
N GLY A 195 1.98 0.93 19.29
CA GLY A 195 0.93 0.69 18.32
C GLY A 195 1.57 0.09 17.08
N LEU A 196 0.76 -0.49 16.19
CA LEU A 196 1.24 -0.69 14.82
C LEU A 196 1.75 0.68 14.32
N PRO A 197 2.86 0.74 13.54
CA PRO A 197 3.11 1.91 12.74
C PRO A 197 1.85 2.04 11.92
N ASP A 198 1.09 3.06 12.27
CA ASP A 198 0.28 3.69 11.28
C ASP A 198 1.29 4.00 10.17
N ASP A 199 1.21 3.29 9.05
CA ASP A 199 1.57 3.92 7.79
C ASP A 199 0.69 5.17 7.56
N GLY A 200 -0.28 5.43 8.47
CA GLY A 200 -1.22 6.53 8.49
C GLY A 200 -2.59 6.06 8.02
N LEU A 201 -2.74 4.76 7.74
CA LEU A 201 -3.69 4.32 6.74
C LEU A 201 -5.01 3.91 7.34
N GLY A 202 -5.05 2.88 8.19
CA GLY A 202 -6.29 2.10 8.33
C GLY A 202 -6.89 1.63 6.97
N ALA A 203 -6.18 1.90 5.86
CA ALA A 203 -6.72 1.90 4.52
C ALA A 203 -6.71 0.49 3.98
N LEU A 204 -5.81 -0.39 4.42
CA LEU A 204 -5.89 -1.81 4.06
C LEU A 204 -7.11 -2.52 4.69
N PRO A 205 -7.35 -2.43 6.01
CA PRO A 205 -8.60 -2.90 6.61
C PRO A 205 -9.84 -2.26 5.98
N LEU A 206 -9.79 -0.95 5.73
CA LEU A 206 -10.86 -0.22 5.04
C LEU A 206 -11.08 -0.74 3.62
N LEU A 207 -10.05 -0.83 2.78
CA LEU A 207 -10.12 -1.33 1.41
C LEU A 207 -10.62 -2.76 1.41
N ARG A 208 -10.15 -3.62 2.33
CA ARG A 208 -10.71 -4.97 2.50
C ARG A 208 -12.21 -4.93 2.81
N HIS A 209 -12.65 -4.03 3.69
CA HIS A 209 -14.07 -3.85 3.99
C HIS A 209 -14.85 -3.36 2.77
N LEU A 210 -14.40 -2.30 2.09
CA LEU A 210 -15.02 -1.75 0.88
C LEU A 210 -15.08 -2.76 -0.27
N ILE A 211 -14.08 -3.63 -0.38
CA ILE A 211 -14.02 -4.64 -1.44
C ILE A 211 -14.89 -5.84 -1.09
N LEU A 212 -14.84 -6.37 0.13
CA LEU A 212 -15.45 -7.67 0.44
C LEU A 212 -16.77 -7.60 1.22
N VAL A 213 -16.97 -6.56 2.03
CA VAL A 213 -18.08 -6.49 3.00
C VAL A 213 -19.14 -5.48 2.59
N ASP A 214 -18.71 -4.33 2.06
CA ASP A 214 -19.60 -3.25 1.65
C ASP A 214 -20.57 -3.70 0.54
N GLU A 215 -21.83 -3.28 0.64
CA GLU A 215 -22.92 -3.72 -0.24
C GLU A 215 -22.76 -3.15 -1.66
N LYS A 216 -23.02 -4.00 -2.65
CA LYS A 216 -22.78 -3.69 -4.08
C LYS A 216 -24.05 -3.93 -4.90
N SER A 217 -24.66 -2.83 -5.31
CA SER A 217 -25.79 -2.82 -6.27
C SER A 217 -25.33 -2.84 -7.74
N SER A 218 -24.03 -2.65 -8.00
CA SER A 218 -23.39 -2.73 -9.32
C SER A 218 -21.89 -2.99 -9.15
N THR A 219 -21.18 -3.23 -10.26
CA THR A 219 -19.72 -3.39 -10.28
C THR A 219 -18.94 -2.08 -10.09
N TYR A 220 -19.62 -0.93 -10.02
CA TYR A 220 -19.00 0.39 -10.06
C TYR A 220 -18.01 0.63 -8.92
N LYS A 221 -18.34 0.25 -7.68
CA LYS A 221 -17.44 0.45 -6.52
C LYS A 221 -16.10 -0.25 -6.72
N ILE A 222 -16.14 -1.50 -7.18
CA ILE A 222 -14.95 -2.30 -7.51
C ILE A 222 -14.20 -1.68 -8.68
N ALA A 223 -14.93 -1.23 -9.70
CA ALA A 223 -14.34 -0.55 -10.84
C ALA A 223 -13.59 0.73 -10.46
N LEU A 224 -14.14 1.56 -9.59
CA LEU A 224 -13.47 2.78 -9.16
C LEU A 224 -12.18 2.47 -8.40
N LEU A 225 -12.24 1.59 -7.40
CA LEU A 225 -11.06 1.21 -6.63
C LEU A 225 -9.97 0.62 -7.52
N ARG A 226 -10.35 -0.18 -8.51
CA ARG A 226 -9.44 -0.76 -9.51
C ARG A 226 -8.82 0.27 -10.44
N VAL A 227 -9.59 1.26 -10.90
CA VAL A 227 -9.05 2.38 -11.69
C VAL A 227 -8.05 3.17 -10.87
N LEU A 228 -8.36 3.48 -9.61
CA LEU A 228 -7.46 4.22 -8.72
C LEU A 228 -6.18 3.43 -8.45
N ALA A 229 -6.29 2.11 -8.20
CA ALA A 229 -5.15 1.22 -8.05
C ALA A 229 -4.26 1.25 -9.30
N ARG A 230 -4.86 1.16 -10.50
CA ARG A 230 -4.12 1.21 -11.76
C ARG A 230 -3.46 2.57 -12.00
N ILE A 231 -4.10 3.68 -11.64
CA ILE A 231 -3.51 5.01 -11.80
C ILE A 231 -2.32 5.19 -10.83
N ALA A 232 -2.47 4.79 -9.56
CA ALA A 232 -1.40 4.82 -8.56
C ALA A 232 -0.20 3.93 -8.95
N ASP A 233 -0.49 2.82 -9.62
CA ASP A 233 0.49 1.92 -10.19
C ASP A 233 1.19 2.57 -11.38
N SER A 234 0.50 2.85 -12.49
CA SER A 234 1.11 3.10 -13.81
C SER A 234 1.10 4.56 -14.29
N ALA A 235 0.35 5.46 -13.66
CA ALA A 235 0.12 6.83 -14.16
C ALA A 235 0.23 7.89 -13.05
N ALA A 236 1.04 7.61 -12.02
CA ALA A 236 1.21 8.50 -10.86
C ALA A 236 1.87 9.84 -11.20
N GLY A 237 2.52 9.98 -12.38
CA GLY A 237 3.15 11.24 -12.80
C GLY A 237 2.15 12.39 -12.99
N LEU A 238 0.88 12.09 -13.27
CA LEU A 238 -0.19 13.09 -13.37
C LEU A 238 -0.83 13.44 -12.02
N ALA A 239 -0.41 12.81 -10.93
CA ALA A 239 -0.96 13.04 -9.60
C ALA A 239 -0.33 14.27 -8.95
N ARG A 240 -1.16 15.12 -8.35
CA ARG A 240 -0.74 16.26 -7.54
C ARG A 240 -0.83 15.88 -6.07
N HIS A 241 0.30 15.91 -5.37
CA HIS A 241 0.36 15.60 -3.95
C HIS A 241 0.06 16.83 -3.10
N GLU A 242 -0.87 16.69 -2.17
CA GLU A 242 -1.19 17.66 -1.14
C GLU A 242 -0.89 17.06 0.25
N ALA A 243 -1.08 17.85 1.32
CA ALA A 243 -0.70 17.43 2.68
C ALA A 243 -1.41 16.15 3.15
N GLU A 244 -2.70 16.03 2.90
CA GLU A 244 -3.54 14.91 3.38
C GLU A 244 -4.23 14.15 2.23
N SER A 245 -3.96 14.51 0.98
CA SER A 245 -4.60 13.89 -0.18
C SER A 245 -3.74 13.92 -1.43
N VAL A 246 -4.12 13.10 -2.39
CA VAL A 246 -3.60 13.09 -3.75
C VAL A 246 -4.73 13.41 -4.70
N VAL A 247 -4.51 14.35 -5.61
CA VAL A 247 -5.48 14.77 -6.62
C VAL A 247 -5.03 14.27 -7.98
N VAL A 248 -5.91 13.56 -8.69
CA VAL A 248 -5.69 13.11 -10.06
C VAL A 248 -6.72 13.75 -11.00
N PRO A 249 -6.43 13.88 -12.31
CA PRO A 249 -7.40 14.42 -13.26
C PRO A 249 -8.64 13.52 -13.35
N LEU A 250 -9.84 14.09 -13.22
CA LEU A 250 -11.08 13.31 -13.36
C LEU A 250 -11.21 12.69 -14.76
N GLY A 251 -10.69 13.36 -15.79
CA GLY A 251 -10.62 12.80 -17.14
C GLY A 251 -9.76 11.54 -17.23
N LEU A 252 -8.71 11.42 -16.41
CA LEU A 252 -7.86 10.24 -16.35
C LEU A 252 -8.61 9.05 -15.75
N VAL A 253 -9.32 9.29 -14.64
CA VAL A 253 -10.19 8.28 -14.02
C VAL A 253 -11.27 7.82 -15.02
N ALA A 254 -11.89 8.76 -15.74
CA ALA A 254 -12.89 8.44 -16.77
C ALA A 254 -12.32 7.66 -17.97
N LEU A 255 -11.08 7.96 -18.38
CA LEU A 255 -10.42 7.26 -19.47
C LEU A 255 -10.12 5.80 -19.11
N PHE A 256 -9.54 5.54 -17.93
CA PHE A 256 -9.28 4.18 -17.47
C PHE A 256 -10.58 3.40 -17.23
N TRP A 257 -11.63 4.07 -16.75
CA TRP A 257 -12.97 3.50 -16.65
C TRP A 257 -13.51 3.07 -18.02
N LEU A 258 -13.45 3.94 -19.04
CA LEU A 258 -13.86 3.63 -20.41
C LEU A 258 -13.11 2.40 -20.95
N ARG A 259 -11.78 2.39 -20.84
CA ARG A 259 -10.93 1.29 -21.32
C ARG A 259 -11.29 -0.04 -20.69
N MET A 260 -11.54 -0.04 -19.38
CA MET A 260 -11.81 -1.25 -18.61
C MET A 260 -13.20 -1.82 -18.88
N PHE A 261 -14.23 -0.96 -18.99
CA PHE A 261 -15.60 -1.43 -19.24
C PHE A 261 -15.83 -1.82 -20.68
N LYS A 262 -15.19 -1.16 -21.65
CA LYS A 262 -15.41 -1.39 -23.08
C LYS A 262 -15.41 -2.88 -23.49
N PRO A 263 -14.39 -3.70 -23.19
CA PRO A 263 -14.42 -5.12 -23.55
C PRO A 263 -15.55 -5.89 -22.87
N LEU A 264 -15.92 -5.55 -21.63
CA LEU A 264 -17.02 -6.18 -20.91
C LEU A 264 -18.38 -5.87 -21.56
N ILE A 265 -18.59 -4.61 -21.97
CA ILE A 265 -19.84 -4.16 -22.59
C ILE A 265 -19.98 -4.73 -24.01
N GLU A 266 -18.90 -4.76 -24.79
CA GLU A 266 -18.91 -5.36 -26.14
C GLU A 266 -19.24 -6.86 -26.11
N HIS A 267 -18.85 -7.56 -25.04
CA HIS A 267 -19.18 -8.98 -24.84
C HIS A 267 -20.47 -9.20 -24.02
N SER A 268 -21.25 -8.14 -23.78
CA SER A 268 -22.54 -8.21 -23.08
C SER A 268 -22.44 -8.90 -21.70
N LEU A 269 -21.40 -8.55 -20.94
CA LEU A 269 -21.25 -8.99 -19.54
C LEU A 269 -22.03 -8.06 -18.60
N PRO A 270 -22.89 -8.60 -17.71
CA PRO A 270 -23.71 -7.79 -16.83
C PRO A 270 -22.85 -7.05 -15.78
N GLN A 271 -23.17 -5.78 -15.53
CA GLN A 271 -22.47 -4.93 -14.56
C GLN A 271 -23.37 -4.49 -13.39
N MET A 272 -24.62 -4.94 -13.41
CA MET A 272 -25.66 -4.69 -12.43
C MET A 272 -26.75 -5.77 -12.57
N PRO A 273 -27.58 -6.00 -11.54
CA PRO A 273 -28.61 -7.04 -11.56
C PRO A 273 -29.62 -6.89 -12.70
N ALA A 274 -29.94 -5.66 -13.09
CA ALA A 274 -30.87 -5.36 -14.17
C ALA A 274 -30.52 -4.03 -14.86
N GLY A 275 -30.81 -3.96 -16.17
CA GLY A 275 -30.61 -2.75 -16.96
C GLY A 275 -29.20 -2.60 -17.54
N ARG A 276 -28.96 -1.45 -18.19
CA ARG A 276 -27.67 -1.10 -18.78
C ARG A 276 -26.93 -0.10 -17.90
N PRO A 277 -25.59 -0.14 -17.84
CA PRO A 277 -24.81 0.88 -17.15
C PRO A 277 -25.11 2.28 -17.68
N ALA A 278 -25.35 3.24 -16.78
CA ALA A 278 -25.78 4.59 -17.13
C ALA A 278 -24.83 5.36 -18.06
N PHE A 279 -23.53 5.02 -18.07
CA PHE A 279 -22.54 5.63 -18.96
C PHE A 279 -22.50 5.01 -20.37
N VAL A 280 -23.24 3.91 -20.62
CA VAL A 280 -23.32 3.27 -21.94
C VAL A 280 -24.40 3.98 -22.76
N THR A 281 -24.01 5.14 -23.30
CA THR A 281 -24.82 6.02 -24.17
C THR A 281 -24.48 5.78 -25.65
N ASP A 282 -25.19 6.47 -26.55
CA ASP A 282 -24.88 6.46 -27.99
C ASP A 282 -23.46 6.96 -28.29
N ASN A 283 -22.92 7.84 -27.44
CA ASN A 283 -21.53 8.31 -27.55
C ASN A 283 -20.55 7.18 -27.22
N PHE A 284 -20.82 6.42 -26.15
CA PHE A 284 -20.00 5.27 -25.76
C PHE A 284 -20.00 4.20 -26.85
N THR A 285 -21.18 3.84 -27.36
CA THR A 285 -21.31 2.80 -28.41
C THR A 285 -20.68 3.23 -29.73
N SER A 286 -20.68 4.53 -30.05
CA SER A 286 -19.98 5.08 -31.22
C SER A 286 -18.46 4.89 -31.16
N LEU A 287 -17.89 4.56 -29.99
CA LEU A 287 -16.46 4.27 -29.81
C LEU A 287 -16.13 2.78 -29.93
N PHE A 288 -17.06 1.91 -30.31
CA PHE A 288 -16.78 0.46 -30.47
C PHE A 288 -15.68 0.19 -31.49
N ALA A 289 -15.60 1.01 -32.54
CA ALA A 289 -14.56 0.90 -33.57
C ALA A 289 -13.15 1.33 -33.10
N VAL A 290 -13.04 2.13 -32.02
CA VAL A 290 -11.74 2.53 -31.44
C VAL A 290 -11.33 1.46 -30.45
N THR A 291 -10.14 0.87 -30.59
CA THR A 291 -9.69 -0.18 -29.67
C THR A 291 -9.33 0.37 -28.28
N ALA A 292 -9.40 -0.48 -27.24
CA ALA A 292 -9.05 -0.05 -25.87
C ALA A 292 -7.58 0.37 -25.70
N VAL A 293 -6.68 -0.07 -26.60
CA VAL A 293 -5.25 0.31 -26.64
C VAL A 293 -5.07 1.72 -27.23
N GLU A 294 -5.91 2.13 -28.19
CA GLU A 294 -5.90 3.48 -28.77
C GLU A 294 -6.42 4.55 -27.80
N LEU A 295 -7.18 4.15 -26.78
CA LEU A 295 -7.67 5.06 -25.73
C LEU A 295 -6.60 5.34 -24.67
N ARG A 296 -5.44 5.82 -25.10
CA ARG A 296 -4.31 6.16 -24.22
C ARG A 296 -3.93 7.62 -24.34
N ILE A 297 -3.31 8.15 -23.30
CA ILE A 297 -2.79 9.50 -23.28
C ILE A 297 -1.75 9.66 -24.40
N GLY A 298 -1.74 10.81 -25.06
CA GLY A 298 -1.01 11.11 -26.29
C GLY A 298 -1.79 10.84 -27.58
N SER A 299 -2.87 10.04 -27.52
CA SER A 299 -3.65 9.73 -28.72
C SER A 299 -4.45 10.94 -29.21
N VAL A 300 -4.58 11.06 -30.53
CA VAL A 300 -5.21 12.19 -31.20
C VAL A 300 -6.42 11.71 -31.98
N PHE A 301 -7.58 12.33 -31.73
CA PHE A 301 -8.85 12.04 -32.36
C PHE A 301 -9.37 13.26 -33.12
N ARG A 302 -10.11 13.02 -34.21
CA ARG A 302 -10.67 14.05 -35.08
C ARG A 302 -12.17 13.87 -35.27
N ASP A 303 -12.81 14.93 -35.75
CA ASP A 303 -14.18 14.93 -36.26
C ASP A 303 -15.21 14.34 -35.27
N ARG A 304 -16.03 13.39 -35.72
CA ARG A 304 -17.08 12.77 -34.91
C ARG A 304 -16.50 11.92 -33.79
N THR A 305 -15.40 11.22 -34.02
CA THR A 305 -14.76 10.37 -33.00
C THR A 305 -14.27 11.21 -31.82
N ALA A 306 -13.68 12.39 -32.09
CA ALA A 306 -13.30 13.34 -31.03
C ALA A 306 -14.51 13.79 -30.19
N LYS A 307 -15.64 14.10 -30.84
CA LYS A 307 -16.88 14.49 -30.16
C LYS A 307 -17.43 13.37 -29.28
N HIS A 308 -17.52 12.15 -29.82
CA HIS A 308 -18.01 10.99 -29.07
C HIS A 308 -17.09 10.67 -27.89
N LEU A 309 -15.77 10.70 -28.09
CA LEU A 309 -14.80 10.47 -27.01
C LEU A 309 -14.95 11.51 -25.88
N HIS A 310 -14.94 12.80 -26.22
CA HIS A 310 -15.08 13.86 -25.22
C HIS A 310 -16.39 13.73 -24.44
N GLN A 311 -17.48 13.45 -25.15
CA GLN A 311 -18.80 13.31 -24.55
C GLN A 311 -18.89 12.06 -23.66
N SER A 312 -18.34 10.92 -24.08
CA SER A 312 -18.28 9.72 -23.25
C SER A 312 -17.45 9.92 -21.98
N LEU A 313 -16.29 10.57 -22.07
CA LEU A 313 -15.48 10.86 -20.88
C LEU A 313 -16.21 11.82 -19.92
N SER A 314 -16.91 12.82 -20.46
CA SER A 314 -17.74 13.75 -19.69
C SER A 314 -18.91 13.06 -18.98
N GLU A 315 -19.59 12.12 -19.64
CA GLU A 315 -20.68 11.30 -19.10
C GLU A 315 -20.18 10.31 -18.04
N ILE A 316 -19.05 9.65 -18.27
CA ILE A 316 -18.40 8.76 -17.30
C ILE A 316 -17.98 9.54 -16.06
N ALA A 317 -17.33 10.70 -16.21
CA ALA A 317 -16.97 11.58 -15.10
C ALA A 317 -18.20 11.99 -14.27
N GLN A 318 -19.33 12.25 -14.94
CA GLN A 318 -20.60 12.56 -14.30
C GLN A 318 -21.17 11.35 -13.54
N VAL A 319 -21.09 10.15 -14.11
CA VAL A 319 -21.46 8.92 -13.43
C VAL A 319 -20.59 8.75 -12.19
N ILE A 320 -19.26 8.67 -12.32
CA ILE A 320 -18.32 8.45 -11.21
C ILE A 320 -18.59 9.39 -10.03
N ARG A 321 -18.79 10.68 -10.31
CA ARG A 321 -19.14 11.69 -9.28
C ARG A 321 -20.42 11.32 -8.54
N ASN A 322 -21.49 11.00 -9.28
CA ASN A 322 -22.79 10.69 -8.68
C ASN A 322 -22.77 9.32 -7.99
N MET A 323 -22.11 8.34 -8.60
CA MET A 323 -21.83 7.00 -8.11
C MET A 323 -20.68 6.38 -8.95
N PRO A 324 -19.65 5.79 -8.33
CA PRO A 324 -19.68 5.27 -6.97
C PRO A 324 -19.01 6.17 -5.92
N ALA A 325 -18.39 7.30 -6.28
CA ALA A 325 -17.61 8.11 -5.34
C ALA A 325 -18.44 8.57 -4.12
N ASN A 326 -19.69 8.99 -4.34
CA ASN A 326 -20.62 9.37 -3.26
C ASN A 326 -21.04 8.22 -2.32
N TYR A 327 -20.87 6.96 -2.75
CA TYR A 327 -21.36 5.78 -2.02
C TYR A 327 -20.23 4.93 -1.42
N LEU A 328 -18.96 5.24 -1.71
CA LEU A 328 -17.82 4.72 -0.97
C LEU A 328 -17.61 5.65 0.23
N ARG A 329 -18.11 5.21 1.39
CA ARG A 329 -18.15 6.00 2.64
C ARG A 329 -17.28 5.37 3.71
N TRP A 330 -16.86 6.17 4.68
CA TRP A 330 -16.14 5.67 5.85
C TRP A 330 -17.03 4.70 6.64
N PRO A 331 -16.49 3.58 7.18
CA PRO A 331 -17.27 2.64 7.99
C PRO A 331 -17.94 3.34 9.16
N ALA A 332 -19.20 2.98 9.45
CA ALA A 332 -20.03 3.61 10.49
C ALA A 332 -20.20 5.14 10.34
N SER A 333 -20.06 5.67 9.11
CA SER A 333 -20.23 7.10 8.81
C SER A 333 -20.93 7.32 7.48
N ASP A 334 -21.70 8.41 7.38
CA ASP A 334 -22.26 8.88 6.11
C ASP A 334 -21.28 9.73 5.31
N LYS A 335 -20.02 9.93 5.74
CA LYS A 335 -19.07 10.77 5.01
C LYS A 335 -18.48 10.01 3.80
N PRO A 336 -18.56 10.56 2.57
CA PRO A 336 -17.85 10.00 1.41
C PRO A 336 -16.34 10.00 1.63
N ILE A 337 -15.66 8.98 1.11
CA ILE A 337 -14.21 8.85 1.15
C ILE A 337 -13.55 9.76 0.11
N PHE A 338 -14.12 9.81 -1.10
CA PHE A 338 -13.56 10.53 -2.24
C PHE A 338 -14.31 11.83 -2.50
N GLU A 339 -13.58 12.89 -2.83
CA GLU A 339 -14.16 14.16 -3.26
C GLU A 339 -13.96 14.33 -4.77
N VAL A 340 -15.04 14.62 -5.49
CA VAL A 340 -15.01 14.70 -6.96
C VAL A 340 -15.62 16.03 -7.42
N THR A 341 -14.77 16.87 -8.02
CA THR A 341 -15.19 18.16 -8.58
C THR A 341 -15.22 18.05 -10.10
N ARG A 342 -16.41 18.13 -10.69
CA ARG A 342 -16.58 18.16 -12.15
C ARG A 342 -16.58 19.60 -12.67
N ARG A 343 -15.86 19.86 -13.76
CA ARG A 343 -15.85 21.17 -14.43
C ARG A 343 -16.91 21.24 -15.53
N ARG A 344 -17.34 22.46 -15.86
CA ARG A 344 -18.29 22.68 -16.96
C ARG A 344 -17.62 22.28 -18.27
N GLN A 345 -18.32 21.45 -19.05
CA GLN A 345 -17.82 21.00 -20.34
C GLN A 345 -17.65 22.18 -21.30
N ILE A 346 -16.47 22.22 -21.93
CA ILE A 346 -16.12 23.18 -22.97
C ILE A 346 -16.43 22.59 -24.37
N PRO A 347 -16.45 23.41 -25.45
CA PRO A 347 -16.51 22.87 -26.80
C PRO A 347 -15.41 21.84 -27.05
N THR A 348 -15.72 20.81 -27.85
CA THR A 348 -14.75 19.73 -28.12
C THR A 348 -13.55 20.27 -28.90
N PRO A 349 -12.31 20.10 -28.41
CA PRO A 349 -11.12 20.47 -29.15
C PRO A 349 -11.04 19.75 -30.49
N SER A 350 -10.49 20.41 -31.50
CA SER A 350 -10.25 19.82 -32.82
C SER A 350 -8.84 20.20 -33.32
N PRO A 351 -7.91 19.24 -33.42
CA PRO A 351 -8.05 17.85 -32.99
C PRO A 351 -8.15 17.73 -31.46
N LEU A 352 -8.78 16.66 -30.97
CA LEU A 352 -8.76 16.31 -29.55
C LEU A 352 -7.54 15.45 -29.29
N GLN A 353 -6.59 15.97 -28.52
CA GLN A 353 -5.48 15.20 -27.99
C GLN A 353 -5.78 14.83 -26.54
N ILE A 354 -5.56 13.57 -26.17
CA ILE A 354 -5.63 13.14 -24.78
C ILE A 354 -4.31 13.58 -24.11
N ASP A 355 -4.26 14.79 -23.57
CA ASP A 355 -3.11 15.33 -22.84
C ASP A 355 -3.50 15.75 -21.40
N ASP A 356 -2.51 16.20 -20.62
CA ASP A 356 -2.73 16.63 -19.25
C ASP A 356 -3.80 17.75 -19.15
N ILE A 357 -3.70 18.76 -20.02
CA ILE A 357 -4.64 19.89 -20.08
C ILE A 357 -6.07 19.40 -20.31
N PHE A 358 -6.27 18.53 -21.29
CA PHE A 358 -7.56 17.95 -21.60
C PHE A 358 -8.08 17.10 -20.44
N LEU A 359 -7.28 16.23 -19.84
CA LEU A 359 -7.71 15.35 -18.75
C LEU A 359 -8.12 16.13 -17.50
N TRP A 360 -7.39 17.19 -17.15
CA TRP A 360 -7.79 18.10 -16.06
C TRP A 360 -9.02 18.92 -16.44
N SER A 361 -9.24 19.24 -17.71
CA SER A 361 -10.41 20.06 -18.10
C SER A 361 -11.75 19.45 -17.71
N LEU A 362 -11.82 18.13 -17.46
CA LEU A 362 -13.04 17.44 -17.00
C LEU A 362 -13.28 17.60 -15.49
N GLY A 363 -12.25 17.85 -14.68
CA GLY A 363 -12.37 18.00 -13.23
C GLY A 363 -11.23 17.40 -12.42
N ASP A 364 -11.44 17.36 -11.10
CA ASP A 364 -10.50 16.88 -10.10
C ASP A 364 -11.11 15.70 -9.34
N PHE A 365 -10.29 14.67 -9.10
CA PHE A 365 -10.64 13.53 -8.26
C PHE A 365 -9.63 13.46 -7.10
N ARG A 366 -10.11 13.66 -5.88
CA ARG A 366 -9.29 13.74 -4.67
C ARG A 366 -9.40 12.47 -3.84
N ILE A 367 -8.24 11.92 -3.51
CA ILE A 367 -8.04 10.63 -2.86
C ILE A 367 -7.33 10.91 -1.54
N PRO A 368 -7.86 10.46 -0.40
CA PRO A 368 -7.13 10.50 0.86
C PRO A 368 -5.72 9.91 0.69
N LEU A 369 -4.69 10.63 1.17
CA LEU A 369 -3.27 10.29 0.94
C LEU A 369 -2.98 8.86 1.38
N ASP A 370 -3.69 8.48 2.41
CA ASP A 370 -3.57 7.23 3.08
C ASP A 370 -4.05 6.05 2.18
N ILE A 371 -5.23 6.20 1.58
CA ILE A 371 -5.74 5.25 0.58
C ILE A 371 -4.84 5.21 -0.65
N TRP A 372 -4.34 6.36 -1.11
CA TRP A 372 -3.41 6.40 -2.24
C TRP A 372 -2.13 5.60 -1.97
N GLN A 373 -1.53 5.75 -0.78
CA GLN A 373 -0.35 5.00 -0.38
C GLN A 373 -0.63 3.50 -0.28
N ALA A 374 -1.80 3.11 0.25
CA ALA A 374 -2.18 1.69 0.29
C ALA A 374 -2.34 1.09 -1.11
N LEU A 375 -3.03 1.80 -2.01
CA LEU A 375 -3.18 1.39 -3.40
C LEU A 375 -1.82 1.31 -4.11
N THR A 376 -0.88 2.18 -3.78
CA THR A 376 0.47 2.20 -4.35
C THR A 376 1.31 1.03 -3.86
N HIS A 377 1.40 0.82 -2.54
CA HIS A 377 2.32 -0.16 -1.95
C HIS A 377 1.79 -1.60 -1.99
N TYR A 378 0.47 -1.78 -1.92
CA TYR A 378 -0.15 -3.10 -1.83
C TYR A 378 -0.92 -3.48 -3.09
N ASN A 379 -0.69 -2.80 -4.22
CA ASN A 379 -1.39 -3.06 -5.49
C ASN A 379 -1.35 -4.54 -5.90
N VAL A 380 -0.18 -5.19 -5.73
CA VAL A 380 0.04 -6.61 -6.04
C VAL A 380 -0.93 -7.54 -5.30
N TRP A 381 -1.44 -7.11 -4.14
CA TRP A 381 -2.42 -7.84 -3.35
C TRP A 381 -3.85 -7.34 -3.59
N ILE A 382 -4.03 -6.02 -3.73
CA ILE A 382 -5.34 -5.38 -3.88
C ILE A 382 -5.97 -5.73 -5.23
N GLU A 383 -5.20 -5.65 -6.32
CA GLU A 383 -5.72 -5.82 -7.67
C GLU A 383 -6.28 -7.24 -7.94
N PRO A 384 -5.59 -8.33 -7.57
CA PRO A 384 -6.18 -9.68 -7.69
C PRO A 384 -7.49 -9.84 -6.93
N VAL A 385 -7.63 -9.21 -5.76
CA VAL A 385 -8.86 -9.27 -4.95
C VAL A 385 -9.99 -8.47 -5.61
N LEU A 386 -9.70 -7.30 -6.17
CA LEU A 386 -10.65 -6.50 -6.94
C LEU A 386 -11.16 -7.27 -8.17
N VAL A 387 -10.26 -7.90 -8.93
CA VAL A 387 -10.62 -8.73 -10.09
C VAL A 387 -11.48 -9.91 -9.65
N ALA A 388 -11.09 -10.63 -8.60
CA ALA A 388 -11.86 -11.78 -8.10
C ALA A 388 -13.27 -11.38 -7.65
N GLU A 389 -13.42 -10.27 -6.94
CA GLU A 389 -14.73 -9.78 -6.51
C GLU A 389 -15.57 -9.29 -7.68
N TRP A 390 -14.97 -8.64 -8.69
CA TRP A 390 -15.69 -8.25 -9.90
C TRP A 390 -16.21 -9.46 -10.66
N VAL A 391 -15.37 -10.47 -10.88
CA VAL A 391 -15.79 -11.74 -11.51
C VAL A 391 -16.94 -12.37 -10.75
N ARG A 392 -16.89 -12.37 -9.41
CA ARG A 392 -17.98 -12.87 -8.56
C ARG A 392 -19.29 -12.09 -8.77
N LEU A 393 -19.24 -10.76 -8.92
CA LEU A 393 -20.42 -9.94 -9.19
C LEU A 393 -21.00 -10.19 -10.59
N ILE A 394 -20.15 -10.27 -11.62
CA ILE A 394 -20.59 -10.59 -12.99
C ILE A 394 -21.30 -11.94 -13.02
N ASP A 395 -20.72 -12.95 -12.36
CA ASP A 395 -21.31 -14.28 -12.22
C ASP A 395 -22.66 -14.23 -11.51
N ALA A 396 -22.75 -13.48 -10.39
CA ALA A 396 -23.98 -13.33 -9.63
C ALA A 396 -25.09 -12.58 -10.39
N TYR A 397 -24.74 -11.64 -11.29
CA TYR A 397 -25.71 -10.92 -12.11
C TYR A 397 -26.10 -11.68 -13.39
N CYS A 398 -25.36 -12.73 -13.75
CA CYS A 398 -25.62 -13.53 -14.93
C CYS A 398 -26.69 -14.60 -14.63
N ASN A 399 -27.95 -14.27 -14.88
CA ASN A 399 -29.09 -15.19 -14.66
C ASN A 399 -29.23 -16.30 -15.72
N ASP A 400 -28.40 -16.28 -16.77
CA ASP A 400 -28.61 -17.12 -17.96
C ASP A 400 -27.81 -18.44 -17.93
N GLY A 401 -27.06 -18.72 -16.85
CA GLY A 401 -26.31 -19.98 -16.69
C GLY A 401 -25.24 -20.23 -17.75
N ARG A 402 -24.72 -19.17 -18.40
CA ARG A 402 -23.67 -19.28 -19.43
C ARG A 402 -22.45 -20.02 -18.87
N PRO A 403 -22.07 -21.18 -19.43
CA PRO A 403 -20.82 -21.83 -19.04
C PRO A 403 -19.65 -20.88 -19.31
N ASP A 404 -18.62 -20.94 -18.48
CA ASP A 404 -17.37 -20.17 -18.61
C ASP A 404 -17.46 -18.65 -18.41
N ILE A 405 -18.58 -18.11 -17.90
CA ILE A 405 -18.71 -16.65 -17.66
C ILE A 405 -17.59 -16.09 -16.78
N ARG A 406 -17.17 -16.85 -15.76
CA ARG A 406 -16.07 -16.47 -14.85
C ARG A 406 -14.74 -16.40 -15.58
N THR A 407 -14.46 -17.38 -16.44
CA THR A 407 -13.24 -17.44 -17.25
C THR A 407 -13.21 -16.30 -18.25
N LEU A 408 -14.31 -16.07 -18.98
CA LEU A 408 -14.44 -14.96 -19.91
C LEU A 408 -14.28 -13.60 -19.22
N ALA A 409 -14.96 -13.40 -18.09
CA ALA A 409 -14.85 -12.17 -17.30
C ALA A 409 -13.41 -11.94 -16.83
N HIS A 410 -12.72 -12.98 -16.35
CA HIS A 410 -11.33 -12.87 -15.93
C HIS A 410 -10.40 -12.46 -17.08
N VAL A 411 -10.57 -13.06 -18.27
CA VAL A 411 -9.79 -12.71 -19.47
C VAL A 411 -10.05 -11.28 -19.91
N LEU A 412 -11.33 -10.86 -19.97
CA LEU A 412 -11.70 -9.51 -20.42
C LEU A 412 -11.37 -8.41 -19.40
N LEU A 413 -11.23 -8.76 -18.11
CA LEU A 413 -10.79 -7.83 -17.07
C LEU A 413 -9.28 -7.58 -17.10
N ALA A 414 -8.48 -8.41 -17.77
CA ALA A 414 -7.06 -8.14 -17.93
C ALA A 414 -6.83 -6.76 -18.57
N TRP A 415 -5.95 -5.95 -17.99
CA TRP A 415 -5.61 -4.65 -18.58
C TRP A 415 -5.03 -4.87 -19.97
N VAL A 416 -5.70 -4.31 -20.98
CA VAL A 416 -5.18 -4.30 -22.35
C VAL A 416 -4.11 -3.22 -22.42
N ASP A 417 -2.91 -3.60 -21.99
CA ASP A 417 -1.71 -2.78 -22.12
C ASP A 417 -1.24 -2.79 -23.57
N PRO A 418 -0.52 -1.74 -24.02
CA PRO A 418 0.16 -1.80 -25.30
C PRO A 418 1.00 -3.09 -25.34
N ALA A 419 0.95 -3.81 -26.46
CA ALA A 419 1.87 -4.93 -26.67
C ALA A 419 3.30 -4.45 -26.38
N ARG A 420 4.21 -5.37 -26.02
CA ARG A 420 5.66 -5.09 -25.96
C ARG A 420 6.15 -4.77 -27.38
N ASP A 421 5.82 -3.58 -27.86
CA ASP A 421 6.01 -3.14 -29.22
C ASP A 421 7.26 -2.27 -29.27
N THR A 422 8.36 -2.94 -29.57
CA THR A 422 9.62 -2.27 -29.87
C THR A 422 9.67 -1.76 -31.32
N GLY A 423 8.62 -1.98 -32.11
CA GLY A 423 8.54 -1.67 -33.53
C GLY A 423 8.78 -0.19 -33.82
N PHE A 424 8.25 0.72 -33.01
CA PHE A 424 8.49 2.16 -33.17
C PHE A 424 9.97 2.53 -32.95
N ALA A 425 10.61 2.00 -31.91
CA ALA A 425 12.03 2.20 -31.66
C ALA A 425 12.91 1.51 -32.73
N ARG A 426 12.52 0.32 -33.20
CA ARG A 426 13.17 -0.36 -34.33
C ARG A 426 13.07 0.46 -35.61
N ALA A 427 11.90 1.02 -35.91
CA ALA A 427 11.69 1.90 -37.06
C ALA A 427 12.54 3.18 -36.95
N ALA A 428 12.79 3.69 -35.74
CA ALA A 428 13.71 4.79 -35.52
C ALA A 428 15.17 4.40 -35.84
N VAL A 429 15.63 3.21 -35.43
CA VAL A 429 16.95 2.68 -35.80
C VAL A 429 17.10 2.58 -37.33
N GLU A 430 16.12 1.98 -38.01
CA GLU A 430 16.15 1.82 -39.46
C GLU A 430 16.13 3.17 -40.20
N ARG A 431 15.34 4.14 -39.72
CA ARG A 431 15.33 5.51 -40.25
C ARG A 431 16.70 6.20 -40.13
N LEU A 432 17.36 6.08 -38.98
CA LEU A 432 18.69 6.66 -38.77
C LEU A 432 19.74 6.02 -39.68
N ARG A 433 19.69 4.69 -39.85
CA ARG A 433 20.56 3.95 -40.78
C ARG A 433 20.34 4.37 -42.23
N ALA A 434 19.09 4.51 -42.66
CA ALA A 434 18.74 4.99 -43.99
C ALA A 434 19.27 6.41 -44.25
N ALA A 435 19.35 7.25 -43.22
CA ALA A 435 19.96 8.57 -43.27
C ALA A 435 21.50 8.57 -43.15
N GLY A 436 22.15 7.39 -43.15
CA GLY A 436 23.61 7.25 -43.03
C GLY A 436 24.17 7.49 -41.63
N LYS A 437 23.32 7.67 -40.61
CA LYS A 437 23.76 7.87 -39.22
C LYS A 437 24.04 6.53 -38.52
N PRO A 438 25.22 6.35 -37.89
CA PRO A 438 25.49 5.16 -37.10
C PRO A 438 24.67 5.16 -35.80
N VAL A 439 24.20 3.98 -35.38
CA VAL A 439 23.51 3.77 -34.10
C VAL A 439 24.44 3.00 -33.15
N TYR A 440 24.45 3.35 -31.87
CA TYR A 440 25.33 2.78 -30.85
C TYR A 440 24.52 2.15 -29.71
N CYS A 441 25.10 1.15 -29.06
CA CYS A 441 24.55 0.55 -27.85
C CYS A 441 24.68 1.54 -26.69
N VAL A 442 23.56 2.00 -26.11
CA VAL A 442 23.57 3.05 -25.07
C VAL A 442 24.39 2.65 -23.83
N TRP A 443 24.46 1.34 -23.55
CA TRP A 443 25.12 0.81 -22.36
C TRP A 443 26.64 0.63 -22.49
N THR A 444 27.15 0.51 -23.72
CA THR A 444 28.55 0.15 -23.97
C THR A 444 29.27 1.09 -24.92
N GLY A 445 28.55 1.96 -25.62
CA GLY A 445 29.09 2.79 -26.69
C GLY A 445 29.47 2.03 -27.96
N ALA A 446 29.30 0.71 -28.00
CA ALA A 446 29.65 -0.11 -29.17
C ALA A 446 28.71 0.18 -30.35
N ARG A 447 29.27 0.33 -31.56
CA ARG A 447 28.49 0.55 -32.78
C ARG A 447 27.62 -0.68 -33.11
N LEU A 448 26.33 -0.47 -33.32
CA LEU A 448 25.37 -1.51 -33.67
C LEU A 448 25.33 -1.71 -35.19
N ARG A 449 25.87 -2.86 -35.62
CA ARG A 449 25.78 -3.37 -36.99
C ARG A 449 24.49 -4.19 -37.12
N ASP A 450 24.53 -5.40 -37.65
CA ASP A 450 23.30 -6.08 -38.07
C ASP A 450 22.45 -6.64 -36.92
N GLU A 451 23.06 -7.28 -35.92
CA GLU A 451 22.33 -7.81 -34.75
C GLU A 451 22.26 -6.81 -33.60
N TYR A 452 21.04 -6.36 -33.27
CA TYR A 452 20.75 -5.52 -32.11
C TYR A 452 19.37 -5.86 -31.53
N ASP A 453 19.18 -5.46 -30.27
CA ASP A 453 17.89 -5.49 -29.59
C ASP A 453 17.46 -4.07 -29.19
N VAL A 454 16.17 -3.90 -28.96
CA VAL A 454 15.64 -2.75 -28.23
C VAL A 454 15.40 -3.19 -26.79
N ASP A 455 16.25 -2.68 -25.90
CA ASP A 455 16.18 -2.93 -24.46
C ASP A 455 15.23 -1.93 -23.79
N HIS A 456 14.47 -2.41 -22.81
CA HIS A 456 13.66 -1.55 -21.95
C HIS A 456 14.49 -1.16 -20.75
N CYS A 457 14.88 0.11 -20.58
CA CYS A 457 15.74 0.56 -19.48
C CYS A 457 15.29 -0.05 -18.13
N PHE A 458 14.02 0.12 -17.77
CA PHE A 458 13.38 -0.65 -16.70
C PHE A 458 12.70 -1.91 -17.24
N PRO A 459 12.87 -3.08 -16.58
CA PRO A 459 12.31 -4.34 -17.06
C PRO A 459 10.80 -4.29 -17.29
N PHE A 460 10.35 -4.65 -18.49
CA PHE A 460 8.92 -4.72 -18.81
C PHE A 460 8.14 -5.66 -17.88
N ALA A 461 8.78 -6.74 -17.39
CA ALA A 461 8.18 -7.67 -16.45
C ALA A 461 7.92 -7.07 -15.05
N ALA A 462 8.70 -6.07 -14.65
CA ALA A 462 8.53 -5.33 -13.40
C ALA A 462 7.65 -4.10 -13.58
N TRP A 463 7.70 -3.51 -14.77
CA TRP A 463 7.04 -2.26 -15.12
C TRP A 463 6.67 -2.28 -16.61
N PRO A 464 5.41 -2.62 -16.97
CA PRO A 464 4.95 -2.76 -18.36
C PRO A 464 4.84 -1.43 -19.14
N CYS A 465 5.96 -0.72 -19.29
CA CYS A 465 6.04 0.56 -19.99
C CYS A 465 6.83 0.40 -21.30
N GLY A 466 6.12 0.58 -22.41
CA GLY A 466 6.66 0.57 -23.77
C GLY A 466 6.90 1.96 -24.36
N ASP A 467 6.97 2.99 -23.52
CA ASP A 467 7.11 4.38 -23.95
C ASP A 467 8.49 4.64 -24.56
N ALA A 468 8.57 5.63 -25.46
CA ALA A 468 9.79 5.90 -26.21
C ALA A 468 11.00 6.21 -25.32
N TRP A 469 10.79 6.85 -24.17
CA TRP A 469 11.84 7.15 -23.20
C TRP A 469 12.43 5.89 -22.55
N ASN A 470 11.67 4.80 -22.43
CA ASN A 470 12.15 3.56 -21.83
C ASN A 470 12.85 2.63 -22.85
N LEU A 471 12.79 2.93 -24.16
CA LEU A 471 13.28 2.05 -25.22
C LEU A 471 14.64 2.49 -25.78
N MET A 472 15.66 1.65 -25.60
CA MET A 472 17.05 1.95 -25.98
C MET A 472 17.64 0.89 -26.93
N PRO A 473 18.44 1.29 -27.92
CA PRO A 473 19.19 0.35 -28.73
C PRO A 473 20.33 -0.26 -27.90
N ALA A 474 20.39 -1.60 -27.88
CA ALA A 474 21.38 -2.35 -27.13
C ALA A 474 21.96 -3.50 -27.96
N ALA A 475 23.21 -3.86 -27.69
CA ALA A 475 23.78 -5.08 -28.22
C ALA A 475 23.05 -6.29 -27.64
N ARG A 476 22.73 -7.29 -28.46
CA ARG A 476 21.97 -8.49 -28.06
C ARG A 476 22.54 -9.19 -26.82
N GLN A 477 23.86 -9.29 -26.74
CA GLN A 477 24.54 -9.88 -25.58
C GLN A 477 24.32 -9.07 -24.30
N VAL A 478 24.34 -7.74 -24.37
CA VAL A 478 24.12 -6.83 -23.24
C VAL A 478 22.69 -6.92 -22.75
N ASN A 479 21.72 -6.89 -23.68
CA ASN A 479 20.30 -7.07 -23.38
C ASN A 479 20.03 -8.44 -22.70
N ASN A 480 20.64 -9.51 -23.20
CA ASN A 480 20.56 -10.85 -22.62
C ASN A 480 21.23 -10.94 -21.23
N GLN A 481 22.33 -10.22 -20.97
CA GLN A 481 22.96 -10.19 -19.65
C GLN A 481 22.11 -9.43 -18.63
N LYS A 482 21.44 -8.37 -19.07
CA LYS A 482 20.55 -7.58 -18.23
C LYS A 482 19.33 -8.39 -17.78
N SER A 483 18.68 -9.16 -18.66
CA SER A 483 17.66 -10.17 -18.33
C SER A 483 16.77 -9.84 -17.10
N ASN A 484 15.86 -8.88 -17.27
CA ASN A 484 14.91 -8.41 -16.24
C ASN A 484 15.55 -7.82 -14.96
N ARG A 485 16.85 -7.50 -14.95
CA ARG A 485 17.51 -6.81 -13.85
C ARG A 485 17.38 -5.29 -13.96
N LEU A 486 17.44 -4.63 -12.80
CA LEU A 486 17.33 -3.20 -12.66
C LEU A 486 18.67 -2.51 -12.91
N VAL A 487 18.73 -1.57 -13.84
CA VAL A 487 19.93 -0.76 -14.11
C VAL A 487 20.31 0.01 -12.84
N THR A 488 21.58 -0.01 -12.43
CA THR A 488 22.04 0.79 -11.27
C THR A 488 22.03 2.28 -11.56
N GLN A 489 22.03 3.09 -10.51
CA GLN A 489 22.20 4.54 -10.65
C GLN A 489 23.50 4.89 -11.40
N ALA A 490 24.63 4.27 -11.03
CA ALA A 490 25.90 4.51 -11.70
C ALA A 490 25.88 4.13 -13.20
N ALA A 491 25.16 3.06 -13.56
CA ALA A 491 24.98 2.69 -14.95
C ALA A 491 24.11 3.68 -15.73
N LEU A 492 23.03 4.19 -15.13
CA LEU A 492 22.19 5.25 -15.71
C LEU A 492 22.98 6.55 -15.90
N GLU A 493 23.77 6.96 -14.92
CA GLU A 493 24.62 8.16 -15.00
C GLU A 493 25.66 8.04 -16.10
N ARG A 494 26.38 6.91 -16.19
CA ARG A 494 27.37 6.67 -17.26
C ARG A 494 26.76 6.65 -18.66
N ALA A 495 25.52 6.16 -18.78
CA ALA A 495 24.84 6.06 -20.07
C ALA A 495 24.05 7.33 -20.44
N GLY A 496 23.96 8.32 -19.55
CA GLY A 496 23.07 9.48 -19.70
C GLY A 496 23.24 10.22 -21.03
N ASP A 497 24.47 10.56 -21.40
CA ASP A 497 24.77 11.25 -22.67
C ASP A 497 24.38 10.41 -23.89
N ALA A 498 24.65 9.11 -23.87
CA ALA A 498 24.32 8.20 -24.96
C ALA A 498 22.80 8.00 -25.10
N ILE A 499 22.09 7.94 -23.98
CA ILE A 499 20.63 7.88 -23.90
C ILE A 499 20.02 9.18 -24.45
N GLY A 500 20.50 10.34 -23.99
CA GLY A 500 20.05 11.65 -24.46
C GLY A 500 20.26 11.84 -25.97
N ALA A 501 21.45 11.46 -26.47
CA ALA A 501 21.75 11.50 -27.90
C ALA A 501 20.82 10.58 -28.71
N TRP A 502 20.57 9.36 -28.22
CA TRP A 502 19.62 8.45 -28.83
C TRP A 502 18.21 9.07 -28.91
N TRP A 503 17.68 9.60 -27.82
CA TRP A 503 16.35 10.22 -27.82
C TRP A 503 16.28 11.41 -28.77
N GLN A 504 17.32 12.25 -28.80
CA GLN A 504 17.39 13.43 -29.66
C GLN A 504 17.29 13.04 -31.15
N ASP A 505 18.07 12.05 -31.58
CA ASP A 505 18.08 11.58 -32.97
C ASP A 505 16.82 10.76 -33.32
N ALA A 506 16.41 9.85 -32.44
CA ALA A 506 15.33 8.91 -32.70
C ALA A 506 13.95 9.56 -32.70
N PHE A 507 13.73 10.51 -31.77
CA PHE A 507 12.38 11.00 -31.44
C PHE A 507 12.28 12.53 -31.46
N LEU A 508 13.18 13.26 -30.79
CA LEU A 508 12.98 14.70 -30.54
C LEU A 508 13.27 15.59 -31.76
N SER A 509 14.09 15.12 -32.71
CA SER A 509 14.41 15.83 -33.95
C SER A 509 13.43 15.55 -35.11
N GLN A 510 12.43 14.67 -34.90
CA GLN A 510 11.52 14.23 -35.96
C GLN A 510 10.35 15.20 -36.21
N GLY A 511 10.25 16.27 -35.41
CA GLY A 511 9.22 17.29 -35.48
C GLY A 511 8.54 17.54 -34.14
N ASP A 512 7.86 18.68 -34.02
CA ASP A 512 7.25 19.12 -32.76
C ASP A 512 6.21 18.13 -32.21
N GLY A 513 5.52 17.37 -33.08
CA GLY A 513 4.56 16.35 -32.69
C GLY A 513 5.20 15.20 -31.91
N GLN A 514 6.24 14.56 -32.48
CA GLN A 514 6.96 13.46 -31.84
C GLN A 514 7.69 13.92 -30.57
N ARG A 515 8.26 15.13 -30.59
CA ARG A 515 8.88 15.74 -29.42
C ARG A 515 7.88 15.88 -28.28
N ARG A 516 6.70 16.46 -28.55
CA ARG A 516 5.64 16.60 -27.55
C ARG A 516 5.16 15.24 -27.03
N GLN A 517 4.97 14.27 -27.92
CA GLN A 517 4.55 12.93 -27.52
C GLN A 517 5.55 12.26 -26.58
N PHE A 518 6.85 12.33 -26.88
CA PHE A 518 7.91 11.76 -26.05
C PHE A 518 7.86 12.29 -24.60
N PHE A 519 7.81 13.61 -24.43
CA PHE A 519 7.78 14.23 -23.10
C PHE A 519 6.44 14.04 -22.39
N LEU A 520 5.34 13.96 -23.15
CA LEU A 520 4.04 13.63 -22.61
C LEU A 520 4.01 12.19 -22.05
N GLU A 521 4.58 11.21 -22.75
CA GLU A 521 4.72 9.84 -22.25
C GLU A 521 5.60 9.77 -21.00
N ALA A 522 6.72 10.50 -20.99
CA ALA A 522 7.62 10.58 -19.84
C ALA A 522 6.95 11.19 -18.60
N SER A 523 6.24 12.31 -18.75
CA SER A 523 5.60 13.02 -17.62
C SER A 523 4.43 12.25 -17.01
N GLN A 524 3.81 11.33 -17.74
CA GLN A 524 2.74 10.48 -17.20
C GLN A 524 3.26 9.38 -16.29
N THR A 525 4.42 8.83 -16.61
CA THR A 525 4.92 7.60 -16.02
C THR A 525 5.99 7.87 -14.96
N LEU A 526 6.81 8.89 -15.16
CA LEU A 526 7.87 9.27 -14.23
C LEU A 526 7.38 10.35 -13.25
N PRO A 527 7.57 10.15 -11.94
CA PRO A 527 7.17 11.13 -10.94
C PRO A 527 8.10 12.36 -10.95
N LEU A 528 7.58 13.52 -10.52
CA LEU A 528 8.34 14.75 -10.28
C LEU A 528 8.99 15.38 -11.53
N LEU A 529 8.49 15.09 -12.73
CA LEU A 529 8.94 15.77 -13.95
C LEU A 529 8.49 17.24 -13.95
N VAL A 530 9.37 18.16 -14.36
CA VAL A 530 9.04 19.59 -14.52
C VAL A 530 8.09 19.81 -15.71
N ALA A 531 7.42 20.97 -15.75
CA ALA A 531 6.37 21.27 -16.73
C ALA A 531 6.86 21.35 -18.19
N ASP A 532 8.12 21.74 -18.42
CA ASP A 532 8.78 21.73 -19.73
C ASP A 532 10.13 21.00 -19.61
N PRO A 533 10.12 19.66 -19.63
CA PRO A 533 11.29 18.84 -19.32
C PRO A 533 12.28 18.78 -20.50
N GLY A 534 13.56 18.85 -20.18
CA GLY A 534 14.65 18.40 -21.04
C GLY A 534 14.90 16.89 -20.91
N THR A 535 15.84 16.38 -21.71
CA THR A 535 16.26 14.97 -21.63
C THR A 535 16.95 14.65 -20.30
N GLU A 536 17.68 15.59 -19.72
CA GLU A 536 18.32 15.44 -18.40
C GLU A 536 17.28 15.28 -17.29
N ASP A 537 16.20 16.08 -17.31
CA ASP A 537 15.09 15.98 -16.34
C ASP A 537 14.42 14.59 -16.37
N VAL A 538 14.27 14.02 -17.57
CA VAL A 538 13.73 12.65 -17.75
C VAL A 538 14.66 11.62 -17.10
N ILE A 539 15.97 11.73 -17.31
CA ILE A 539 16.96 10.82 -16.72
C ILE A 539 16.96 10.95 -15.18
N ASP A 540 16.84 12.15 -14.63
CA ASP A 540 16.78 12.35 -13.19
C ASP A 540 15.50 11.77 -12.57
N ALA A 541 14.36 11.95 -13.22
CA ALA A 541 13.12 11.30 -12.80
C ALA A 541 13.20 9.77 -12.91
N MET A 542 13.89 9.22 -13.92
CA MET A 542 14.19 7.79 -14.01
C MET A 542 15.02 7.30 -12.80
N LYS A 543 16.03 8.07 -12.34
CA LYS A 543 16.83 7.70 -11.14
C LYS A 543 15.95 7.61 -9.89
N VAL A 544 15.00 8.52 -9.71
CA VAL A 544 14.05 8.48 -8.59
C VAL A 544 13.12 7.27 -8.72
N HIS A 545 12.56 7.04 -9.90
CA HIS A 545 11.69 5.89 -10.15
C HIS A 545 12.40 4.54 -9.94
N ARG A 546 13.68 4.44 -10.29
CA ARG A 546 14.54 3.27 -10.03
C ARG A 546 14.56 2.90 -8.54
N ILE A 547 14.65 3.89 -7.64
CA ILE A 547 14.66 3.66 -6.18
C ILE A 547 13.36 3.00 -5.72
N ARG A 548 12.22 3.43 -6.29
CA ARG A 548 10.91 2.83 -6.01
C ARG A 548 10.86 1.37 -6.46
N LEU A 549 11.24 1.08 -7.71
CA LEU A 549 11.26 -0.30 -8.23
C LEU A 549 12.19 -1.22 -7.43
N GLU A 550 13.33 -0.71 -6.96
CA GLU A 550 14.27 -1.45 -6.11
C GLU A 550 13.63 -1.83 -4.76
N LYS A 551 13.00 -0.88 -4.08
CA LYS A 551 12.39 -1.09 -2.75
C LYS A 551 11.12 -1.93 -2.80
N ASP A 552 10.26 -1.70 -3.79
CA ASP A 552 8.93 -2.30 -3.84
C ASP A 552 8.96 -3.73 -4.39
N GLN A 553 9.87 -4.02 -5.33
CA GLN A 553 9.89 -5.30 -6.05
C GLN A 553 11.16 -6.14 -5.84
N GLY A 554 12.17 -5.63 -5.13
CA GLY A 554 13.39 -6.40 -4.80
C GLY A 554 14.19 -6.85 -6.02
N LEU A 555 14.14 -6.10 -7.12
CA LEU A 555 14.80 -6.44 -8.38
C LEU A 555 16.33 -6.50 -8.20
N ARG A 556 16.96 -7.51 -8.79
CA ARG A 556 18.43 -7.62 -8.78
C ARG A 556 19.03 -6.48 -9.60
N ALA A 557 20.05 -5.82 -9.06
CA ALA A 557 20.80 -4.78 -9.74
C ALA A 557 21.61 -5.34 -10.94
N TRP A 558 21.82 -4.50 -11.95
CA TRP A 558 22.67 -4.78 -13.10
C TRP A 558 23.50 -3.56 -13.50
N GLU A 559 24.78 -3.82 -13.77
CA GLU A 559 25.70 -2.85 -14.35
C GLU A 559 26.24 -3.38 -15.68
N PRO A 560 26.30 -2.55 -16.74
CA PRO A 560 26.99 -2.89 -17.96
C PRO A 560 28.50 -3.00 -17.69
N GLY A 561 29.05 -4.21 -17.81
CA GLY A 561 30.50 -4.46 -17.88
C GLY A 561 31.32 -4.04 -16.65
N GLY A 562 31.23 -4.80 -15.56
CA GLY A 562 32.30 -4.80 -14.55
C GLY A 562 33.43 -5.75 -14.98
N VAL A 563 34.65 -5.22 -15.16
CA VAL A 563 35.86 -6.04 -15.01
C VAL A 563 35.82 -6.62 -13.60
N VAL A 564 35.57 -7.92 -13.49
CA VAL A 564 35.78 -8.64 -12.23
C VAL A 564 37.28 -8.58 -11.95
N LYS A 565 37.73 -7.63 -11.13
CA LYS A 565 39.07 -7.72 -10.50
C LYS A 565 39.03 -8.92 -9.56
N ARG A 566 39.40 -10.11 -10.07
CA ARG A 566 39.83 -11.22 -9.22
C ARG A 566 41.12 -10.77 -8.53
N SER A 567 41.04 -10.40 -7.27
CA SER A 567 42.22 -10.34 -6.41
C SER A 567 42.76 -11.77 -6.29
N ARG A 568 43.85 -12.06 -7.00
CA ARG A 568 44.72 -13.18 -6.64
C ARG A 568 45.35 -12.81 -5.31
N ALA A 569 44.90 -13.46 -4.23
CA ALA A 569 45.68 -13.54 -3.01
C ALA A 569 46.97 -14.29 -3.33
N VAL A 570 48.07 -13.55 -3.44
CA VAL A 570 49.42 -14.12 -3.33
C VAL A 570 49.65 -14.29 -1.84
N VAL A 571 49.65 -15.54 -1.38
CA VAL A 571 50.11 -15.91 -0.05
C VAL A 571 51.62 -16.05 -0.18
N ASP A 572 52.35 -15.01 0.23
CA ASP A 572 53.77 -15.13 0.59
C ASP A 572 53.83 -15.62 2.04
N SER A 573 54.41 -16.80 2.23
CA SER A 573 54.88 -17.27 3.54
C SER A 573 56.33 -16.84 3.72
N PRO A 574 56.71 -16.26 4.87
CA PRO A 574 58.10 -16.29 5.32
C PRO A 574 58.31 -17.42 6.33
N VAL A 575 59.50 -18.00 6.20
CA VAL A 575 60.18 -18.97 7.08
C VAL A 575 60.30 -18.45 8.51
#